data_AF-A0AAP2HET7-F1
#
_entry.id   AF-A0AAP2HET7-F1
#
_cell.length_a   1.000
_cell.length_b   1.000
_cell.length_c   1.000
_cell.angle_alpha   90.00
_cell.angle_beta   90.00
_cell.angle_gamma   90.00
#
_symmetry.space_group_name_H-M   'P 1'
#
loop_
_entity.id
_entity.type
_entity.pdbx_description
1 polymer ?
#
loop_
_entity_poly.entity_id
_entity_poly.type
_entity_poly.pdbx_seq_one_letter_code
_entity_poly.pdbx_strand_id
1 'polypeptide(L)' 'MTTAVAVTAAAIGSVVYSVPPSCVTTVVNGVAYQQCGSTWYQPQYAGTTVQYVVVNPPG' A
#
# COMPACT_ATOMS: atom_id res chain seq x y z
N MET A 1 10.43 -22.42 3.30
CA MET A 1 10.96 -21.21 3.97
C MET A 1 10.02 -20.07 3.59
N THR A 2 9.16 -19.62 4.51
CA THR A 2 8.22 -18.54 4.21
C THR A 2 8.84 -17.27 4.77
N THR A 3 9.49 -16.49 3.91
CA THR A 3 10.03 -15.18 4.27
C THR A 3 8.85 -14.25 4.54
N ALA A 4 8.45 -14.15 5.80
CA ALA A 4 7.52 -13.13 6.26
C ALA A 4 8.19 -11.77 6.04
N VAL A 5 7.81 -11.09 4.96
CA VAL A 5 8.16 -9.69 4.75
C VAL A 5 7.42 -8.93 5.83
N ALA A 6 8.16 -8.53 6.86
CA ALA A 6 7.66 -7.69 7.93
C ALA A 6 7.18 -6.39 7.31
N VAL A 7 5.86 -6.19 7.24
CA VAL A 7 5.29 -4.87 7.03
C VAL A 7 5.65 -4.05 8.23
N THR A 8 6.66 -3.21 8.07
CA THR A 8 6.79 -2.02 8.90
C THR A 8 5.48 -1.26 8.73
N ALA A 9 4.67 -1.18 9.80
CA ALA A 9 3.43 -0.42 9.79
C ALA A 9 3.77 1.01 9.37
N ALA A 10 3.51 1.31 8.11
CA ALA A 10 3.93 2.55 7.50
C ALA A 10 2.96 3.62 7.97
N ALA A 11 3.47 4.61 8.70
CA ALA A 11 2.66 5.75 9.14
C ALA A 11 2.05 6.45 7.92
N ILE A 12 0.89 7.10 8.08
CA ILE A 12 0.26 7.84 6.97
C ILE A 12 1.25 8.88 6.43
N GLY A 13 1.44 8.88 5.10
CA GLY A 13 2.49 9.64 4.41
C GLY A 13 3.81 8.89 4.16
N SER A 14 3.97 7.67 4.69
CA SER A 14 5.12 6.81 4.39
C SER A 14 5.00 6.17 3.00
N VAL A 15 6.12 5.78 2.41
CA VAL A 15 6.14 5.08 1.11
C VAL A 15 6.71 3.70 1.29
N VAL A 16 6.03 2.68 0.76
CA VAL A 16 6.49 1.29 0.77
C VAL A 16 6.66 0.78 -0.65
N TYR A 17 7.66 -0.05 -0.87
CA TYR A 17 7.93 -0.64 -2.19
C TYR A 17 7.43 -2.09 -2.28
N SER A 18 7.08 -2.70 -1.15
CA SER A 18 6.56 -4.06 -1.08
C SER A 18 5.43 -4.11 -0.06
N VAL A 19 4.29 -4.62 -0.51
CA VAL A 19 3.11 -4.84 0.32
C VAL A 19 2.87 -6.34 0.39
N PRO A 20 2.68 -6.93 1.58
CA PRO A 20 2.48 -8.35 1.75
C PRO A 20 1.12 -8.76 1.16
N PRO A 21 0.97 -10.03 0.75
CA PRO A 21 -0.25 -10.53 0.11
C PRO A 21 -1.47 -10.59 1.03
N SER A 22 -1.34 -10.23 2.31
CA SER A 22 -2.47 -10.07 3.23
C SER A 22 -3.31 -8.82 2.97
N CYS A 23 -2.83 -7.91 2.11
CA CYS A 23 -3.55 -6.69 1.79
C CYS A 23 -4.53 -6.91 0.64
N VAL A 24 -5.71 -6.30 0.75
CA VAL A 24 -6.77 -6.37 -0.25
C VAL A 24 -6.70 -5.17 -1.16
N THR A 25 -6.77 -5.40 -2.47
CA THR A 25 -6.85 -4.32 -3.45
C THR A 25 -8.30 -3.82 -3.52
N THR A 26 -8.54 -2.58 -3.14
CA THR A 26 -9.84 -1.92 -3.17
C THR A 26 -9.80 -0.74 -4.13
N VAL A 27 -10.65 -0.75 -5.15
CA VAL A 27 -10.76 0.36 -6.10
C VAL A 27 -11.75 1.39 -5.58
N VAL A 28 -11.30 2.62 -5.33
CA VAL A 28 -12.14 3.72 -4.85
C VAL A 28 -12.06 4.87 -5.84
N ASN A 29 -13.20 5.39 -6.28
CA ASN A 29 -13.28 6.44 -7.30
C ASN A 29 -12.47 6.14 -8.59
N GLY A 30 -12.38 4.86 -8.98
CA GLY A 30 -11.61 4.42 -10.15
C GLY A 30 -10.09 4.30 -9.94
N VAL A 31 -9.60 4.55 -8.71
CA VAL A 31 -8.19 4.37 -8.34
C VAL A 31 -8.02 3.10 -7.52
N ALA A 32 -7.13 2.21 -7.93
CA ALA A 32 -6.83 0.99 -7.20
C ALA A 32 -5.93 1.30 -5.99
N TYR A 33 -6.48 1.16 -4.79
CA TYR A 33 -5.73 1.25 -3.54
C TYR A 33 -5.47 -0.13 -2.96
N GLN A 34 -4.37 -0.31 -2.25
CA GLN A 34 -4.15 -1.49 -1.41
C GLN A 34 -4.56 -1.14 0.01
N GLN A 35 -5.55 -1.84 0.56
CA GLN A 35 -5.99 -1.70 1.94
C GLN A 35 -5.40 -2.83 2.78
N CYS A 36 -4.59 -2.46 3.78
CA CYS A 36 -4.02 -3.36 4.76
C CYS A 36 -4.64 -3.04 6.13
N GLY A 37 -5.76 -3.67 6.47
CA GLY A 37 -6.49 -3.38 7.71
C GLY A 37 -6.99 -1.93 7.75
N SER A 38 -6.35 -1.08 8.55
CA SER A 38 -6.69 0.35 8.69
C SER A 38 -5.83 1.29 7.83
N THR A 39 -4.79 0.77 7.16
CA THR A 39 -3.86 1.57 6.35
C THR A 39 -4.20 1.42 4.88
N TRP A 40 -4.22 2.54 4.14
CA TRP A 40 -4.47 2.57 2.70
C TRP A 40 -3.21 2.95 1.95
N TYR A 41 -3.00 2.35 0.78
CA TYR A 41 -1.82 2.58 -0.02
C TYR A 41 -2.20 2.88 -1.46
N GLN A 42 -1.66 3.96 -2.01
CA GLN A 42 -1.85 4.38 -3.38
C GLN A 42 -0.60 4.06 -4.21
N PRO A 43 -0.69 3.27 -5.29
CA PRO A 43 0.42 3.06 -6.20
C PRO A 43 0.74 4.36 -6.94
N GLN A 44 1.98 4.79 -6.84
CA GLN A 44 2.56 5.92 -7.55
C GLN A 44 3.77 5.44 -8.33
N TYR A 45 3.91 5.87 -9.58
CA TYR A 45 5.09 5.57 -10.37
C TYR A 45 6.19 6.58 -10.05
N ALA A 46 7.31 6.10 -9.50
CA ALA A 46 8.52 6.88 -9.29
C ALA A 46 9.57 6.45 -10.32
N GLY A 47 9.57 7.12 -11.48
CA GLY A 47 10.41 6.76 -12.62
C GLY A 47 10.01 5.40 -13.19
N THR A 48 10.86 4.39 -12.99
CA THR A 48 10.65 3.00 -13.45
C THR A 48 10.16 2.06 -12.36
N THR A 49 10.05 2.54 -11.11
CA THR A 49 9.66 1.72 -9.96
C THR A 49 8.27 2.11 -9.48
N VAL A 50 7.45 1.13 -9.12
CA VAL A 50 6.18 1.38 -8.43
C VAL A 50 6.44 1.54 -6.95
N GLN A 51 5.98 2.64 -6.39
CA GLN A 51 6.04 2.92 -4.96
C GLN A 51 4.61 3.10 -4.44
N TYR A 52 4.34 2.64 -3.24
CA TYR A 52 3.01 2.68 -2.65
C TYR A 52 3.01 3.69 -1.52
N VAL A 53 2.32 4.81 -1.72
CA VAL A 53 2.24 5.88 -0.73
C VAL A 53 1.09 5.58 0.22
N VAL A 54 1.36 5.58 1.52
CA VAL A 54 0.33 5.44 2.54
C VAL A 54 -0.53 6.69 2.56
N VAL A 55 -1.82 6.50 2.31
CA VAL A 55 -2.83 7.55 2.36
C VAL A 55 -3.87 7.24 3.43
N ASN A 56 -4.64 8.26 3.78
CA ASN A 56 -5.80 8.07 4.63
C ASN A 56 -6.90 7.34 3.85
N PRO A 57 -7.75 6.53 4.51
CA PRO A 57 -8.95 5.96 3.89
C PRO A 57 -9.73 7.03 3.11
N PRO A 58 -10.04 6.80 1.83
CA PRO A 58 -11.03 7.60 1.14
C PRO A 58 -12.40 7.30 1.79
N GLY A 59 -12.88 8.23 2.61
CA GLY A 59 -14.16 8.15 3.31
C GLY A 59 -15.36 8.36 2.39
#